data_AF-A0A846CKX4-F1
#
_entry.id   AF-A0A846CKX4-F1
#
_cell.length_a   1.000
_cell.length_b   1.000
_cell.length_c   1.000
_cell.angle_alpha   90.00
_cell.angle_beta   90.00
_cell.angle_gamma   90.00
#
_symmetry.space_group_name_H-M   'P 1'
#
loop_
_entity.id
_entity.type
_entity.pdbx_description
1 polymer ?
#
loop_
_entity_poly.entity_id
_entity_poly.type
_entity_poly.pdbx_seq_one_letter_code
_entity_poly.pdbx_strand_id
1 'polypeptide(L)'
;SRCYYSYKQGEPILYFAYNPHWISAILKPGKDVVWLEVPFTSLPDMRNIKEEDTLLDGKNIGFSRTQQRIVANKKFLEANPVAKRWFELVEIPVADMNGESLRIKEGEDKPEDILRHAQEWVKNHQQKYDSWLETARQAAN
;
A
#
# COMPACT_ATOMS: atom_id res chain seq x y z
N SER A 1 16.53 -2.26 13.05
CA SER A 1 15.75 -2.16 14.30
C SER A 1 15.93 -3.45 15.09
N ARG A 2 15.79 -3.42 16.43
CA ARG A 2 15.96 -4.58 17.32
C ARG A 2 15.09 -5.78 16.93
N CYS A 3 13.87 -5.52 16.47
CA CYS A 3 12.91 -6.53 16.02
C CYS A 3 13.44 -7.37 14.83
N TYR A 4 14.00 -6.72 13.80
CA TYR A 4 14.58 -7.44 12.66
C TYR A 4 15.77 -8.33 13.06
N TYR A 5 16.61 -7.85 13.98
CA TYR A 5 17.76 -8.60 14.46
C TYR A 5 17.34 -9.85 15.26
N SER A 6 16.40 -9.71 16.19
CA SER A 6 15.83 -10.84 16.95
C SER A 6 15.20 -11.90 16.03
N TYR A 7 14.46 -11.48 14.99
CA TYR A 7 13.93 -12.43 13.98
C TYR A 7 15.03 -13.23 13.29
N LYS A 8 16.13 -12.57 12.87
CA LYS A 8 17.27 -13.26 12.23
C LYS A 8 17.97 -14.26 13.16
N GLN A 9 17.81 -14.11 14.47
CA GLN A 9 18.34 -15.04 15.47
C GLN A 9 17.33 -16.12 15.89
N GLY A 10 16.13 -16.16 15.30
CA GLY A 10 15.08 -17.10 15.66
C GLY A 10 14.37 -16.78 16.99
N GLU A 11 14.56 -15.58 17.52
CA GLU A 11 13.89 -15.14 18.74
C GLU A 11 12.44 -14.69 18.44
N PRO A 12 11.51 -14.84 19.40
CA PRO A 12 10.17 -14.30 19.28
C PRO A 12 10.19 -12.78 19.09
N ILE A 13 9.32 -12.29 18.20
CA ILE A 13 9.17 -10.86 17.93
C ILE A 13 7.71 -10.43 18.07
N LEU A 14 7.51 -9.23 18.61
CA LEU A 14 6.24 -8.51 18.62
C LEU A 14 6.50 -7.08 18.15
N TYR A 15 5.73 -6.63 17.17
CA TYR A 15 5.86 -5.28 16.63
C TYR A 15 4.52 -4.78 16.09
N PHE A 16 4.42 -3.46 16.03
CA PHE A 16 3.36 -2.76 15.33
C PHE A 16 3.91 -2.28 13.98
N ALA A 17 3.15 -2.51 12.90
CA ALA A 17 3.47 -2.00 11.58
C ALA A 17 2.19 -1.60 10.85
N TYR A 18 2.33 -0.61 9.98
CA TYR A 18 1.33 -0.27 8.98
C TYR A 18 1.77 -0.81 7.62
N ASN A 19 0.82 -1.07 6.73
CA ASN A 19 1.11 -1.42 5.34
C ASN A 19 0.69 -0.27 4.42
N PRO A 20 1.43 -0.03 3.33
CA PRO A 20 2.67 -0.69 2.94
C PRO A 20 3.89 -0.21 3.73
N HIS A 21 4.86 -1.09 3.96
CA HIS A 21 6.10 -0.82 4.67
C HIS A 21 7.16 -1.90 4.38
N TRP A 22 8.44 -1.52 4.34
CA TRP A 22 9.58 -2.41 4.04
C TRP A 22 9.62 -3.69 4.88
N ILE A 23 9.17 -3.62 6.14
CA ILE A 23 9.21 -4.78 7.03
C ILE A 23 8.33 -5.92 6.50
N SER A 24 7.25 -5.62 5.79
CA SER A 24 6.33 -6.59 5.21
C SER A 24 6.84 -7.19 3.90
N ALA A 25 7.89 -6.62 3.29
CA ALA A 25 8.64 -7.27 2.21
C ALA A 25 9.53 -8.42 2.74
N ILE A 26 9.97 -8.30 4.00
CA ILE A 26 10.85 -9.27 4.67
C ILE A 26 10.04 -10.29 5.47
N LEU A 27 9.16 -9.81 6.35
CA LEU A 27 8.32 -10.60 7.25
C LEU A 27 6.95 -10.79 6.61
N LYS A 28 6.77 -11.88 5.86
CA LYS A 28 5.55 -12.10 5.07
C LYS A 28 4.41 -12.59 5.98
N PRO A 29 3.27 -11.89 6.06
CA PRO A 29 2.11 -12.39 6.79
C PRO A 29 1.66 -13.76 6.29
N GLY A 30 1.33 -14.66 7.20
CA GLY A 30 0.94 -16.04 6.91
C GLY A 30 2.11 -17.00 6.66
N LYS A 31 3.36 -16.49 6.62
CA LYS A 31 4.58 -17.31 6.51
C LYS A 31 5.53 -17.06 7.68
N ASP A 32 5.96 -15.81 7.85
CA ASP A 32 6.95 -15.42 8.86
C ASP A 32 6.30 -14.82 10.11
N VAL A 33 5.13 -14.19 9.94
CA VAL A 33 4.39 -13.50 11.00
C VAL A 33 2.88 -13.71 10.84
N VAL A 34 2.14 -13.50 11.92
CA VAL A 34 0.67 -13.53 11.95
C VAL A 34 0.13 -12.26 12.58
N TRP A 35 -1.07 -11.86 12.17
CA TRP A 35 -1.79 -10.79 12.86
C TRP A 35 -2.32 -11.30 14.20
N LEU A 36 -2.16 -10.49 15.24
CA LEU A 36 -2.77 -10.76 16.55
C LEU A 36 -4.18 -10.23 16.60
N GLU A 37 -5.06 -11.02 17.21
CA GLU A 37 -6.44 -10.65 17.43
C GLU A 37 -6.57 -9.77 18.68
N VAL A 38 -7.47 -8.80 18.63
CA VAL A 38 -7.88 -8.02 19.80
C VAL A 38 -9.28 -8.43 20.24
N PRO A 39 -9.59 -8.37 21.55
CA PRO A 39 -10.88 -8.82 22.06
C PRO A 39 -12.04 -7.88 21.71
N PHE A 40 -11.76 -6.63 21.36
CA PHE A 40 -12.75 -5.63 20.95
C PHE A 40 -12.08 -4.46 20.20
N THR A 41 -12.86 -3.76 19.38
CA THR A 41 -12.40 -2.57 18.65
C THR A 41 -12.37 -1.33 19.56
N SER A 42 -11.23 -0.66 19.61
CA SER A 42 -11.06 0.58 20.39
C SER A 42 -10.16 1.56 19.63
N LEU A 43 -10.77 2.44 18.83
CA LEU A 43 -10.08 3.48 18.06
C LEU A 43 -10.39 4.88 18.63
N PRO A 44 -9.51 5.87 18.45
CA PRO A 44 -9.72 7.23 18.98
C PRO A 44 -10.98 7.95 18.49
N ASP A 45 -11.45 7.64 17.27
CA ASP A 45 -12.74 8.11 16.75
C ASP A 45 -13.56 6.93 16.23
N MET A 46 -14.64 6.63 16.94
CA MET A 46 -15.52 5.49 16.67
C MET A 46 -16.79 5.89 15.90
N ARG A 47 -16.97 7.17 15.55
CA ARG A 47 -18.28 7.68 15.06
C ARG A 47 -18.78 6.99 13.79
N ASN A 48 -17.91 6.32 13.04
CA ASN A 48 -18.26 5.57 11.84
C ASN A 48 -17.49 4.23 11.73
N ILE A 49 -17.05 3.67 12.86
CA ILE A 49 -16.36 2.38 12.88
C ILE A 49 -17.26 1.37 13.57
N LYS A 50 -17.59 0.30 12.86
CA LYS A 50 -18.22 -0.89 13.40
C LYS A 50 -17.18 -1.98 13.60
N GLU A 51 -17.52 -2.98 14.39
CA GLU A 51 -16.64 -4.13 14.62
C GLU A 51 -16.29 -4.86 13.32
N GLU A 52 -17.24 -4.98 12.38
CA GLU A 52 -17.01 -5.57 11.05
C GLU A 52 -15.92 -4.85 10.24
N ASP A 53 -15.68 -3.55 10.48
CA ASP A 53 -14.68 -2.76 9.77
C ASP A 53 -13.24 -3.13 10.16
N THR A 54 -13.05 -3.76 11.33
CA THR A 54 -11.75 -4.21 11.84
C THR A 54 -11.54 -5.71 11.68
N LEU A 55 -12.44 -6.41 10.97
CA LEU A 55 -12.29 -7.83 10.67
C LEU A 55 -11.40 -8.06 9.44
N LEU A 56 -10.36 -8.87 9.62
CA LEU A 56 -9.55 -9.47 8.56
C LEU A 56 -9.76 -10.98 8.61
N ASP A 57 -10.41 -11.53 7.59
CA ASP A 57 -10.70 -12.97 7.48
C ASP A 57 -11.39 -13.55 8.73
N GLY A 58 -12.36 -12.78 9.26
CA GLY A 58 -13.13 -13.14 10.45
C GLY A 58 -12.45 -12.83 11.78
N LYS A 59 -11.23 -12.30 11.77
CA LYS A 59 -10.44 -11.98 12.97
C LYS A 59 -10.40 -10.48 13.21
N ASN A 60 -10.68 -10.04 14.45
CA ASN A 60 -10.58 -8.63 14.80
C ASN A 60 -9.11 -8.22 14.98
N ILE A 61 -8.57 -7.45 14.03
CA ILE A 61 -7.19 -6.96 14.07
C ILE A 61 -7.06 -5.58 14.73
N GLY A 62 -8.15 -5.03 15.25
CA GLY A 62 -8.18 -3.78 16.03
C GLY A 62 -8.09 -2.48 15.22
N PHE A 63 -7.81 -2.57 13.92
CA PHE A 63 -7.73 -1.42 13.01
C PHE A 63 -8.62 -1.64 11.80
N SER A 64 -9.20 -0.56 11.29
CA SER A 64 -9.98 -0.63 10.07
C SER A 64 -9.08 -0.86 8.86
N ARG A 65 -9.61 -1.53 7.83
CA ARG A 65 -8.90 -1.68 6.55
C ARG A 65 -8.66 -0.30 5.95
N THR A 66 -7.40 0.10 5.86
CA THR A 66 -7.02 1.36 5.21
C THR A 66 -6.93 1.16 3.70
N GLN A 67 -7.49 2.11 2.95
CA GLN A 67 -7.33 2.19 1.51
C GLN A 67 -6.55 3.45 1.18
N GLN A 68 -5.49 3.32 0.39
CA GLN A 68 -4.83 4.46 -0.21
C GLN A 68 -5.61 4.88 -1.45
N ARG A 69 -5.84 6.19 -1.59
CA ARG A 69 -6.63 6.75 -2.68
C ARG A 69 -5.94 7.98 -3.25
N ILE A 70 -6.07 8.16 -4.56
CA ILE A 70 -5.67 9.39 -5.22
C ILE A 70 -6.75 10.45 -4.94
N VAL A 71 -6.32 11.61 -4.44
CA VAL A 71 -7.19 12.77 -4.21
C VAL A 71 -6.67 13.92 -5.06
N ALA A 72 -7.56 14.56 -5.81
CA ALA A 72 -7.20 15.66 -6.70
C ALA A 72 -8.23 16.80 -6.64
N ASN A 73 -7.80 18.00 -7.04
CA ASN A 73 -8.65 19.18 -7.07
C ASN A 73 -9.79 19.04 -8.08
N LYS A 74 -11.02 19.39 -7.69
CA LYS A 74 -12.21 19.24 -8.55
C LYS A 74 -12.10 20.00 -9.87
N LYS A 75 -11.67 21.27 -9.84
CA LYS A 75 -11.52 22.09 -11.05
C LYS A 75 -10.45 21.54 -11.99
N PHE A 76 -9.37 20.98 -11.42
CA PHE A 76 -8.35 20.28 -12.22
C PHE A 76 -8.95 19.07 -12.94
N LEU A 77 -9.74 18.24 -12.25
CA LEU A 77 -10.35 17.05 -12.85
C LEU A 77 -11.41 17.40 -13.91
N GLU A 78 -12.15 18.49 -13.72
CA GLU A 78 -13.09 19.02 -14.72
C GLU A 78 -12.37 19.47 -16.00
N ALA A 79 -11.22 20.13 -15.86
CA ALA A 79 -10.41 20.56 -16.99
C ALA A 79 -9.58 19.44 -17.63
N ASN A 80 -9.39 18.31 -16.95
CA ASN A 80 -8.51 17.21 -17.38
C ASN A 80 -9.22 15.85 -17.26
N PRO A 81 -10.21 15.55 -18.13
CA PRO A 81 -11.00 14.32 -18.05
C PRO A 81 -10.16 13.06 -18.23
N VAL A 82 -9.10 13.11 -19.06
CA VAL A 82 -8.13 12.00 -19.22
C VAL A 82 -7.39 11.71 -17.92
N ALA A 83 -6.89 12.75 -17.24
CA ALA A 83 -6.18 12.58 -15.97
C ALA A 83 -7.12 12.05 -14.88
N LYS A 84 -8.36 12.56 -14.83
CA LYS A 84 -9.41 12.03 -13.96
C LYS A 84 -9.61 10.53 -14.20
N ARG A 85 -9.81 10.13 -15.46
CA ARG A 85 -10.03 8.72 -15.78
C ARG A 85 -8.82 7.86 -15.45
N TRP A 86 -7.61 8.35 -15.68
CA TRP A 86 -6.39 7.65 -15.32
C TRP A 86 -6.29 7.44 -13.79
N PHE A 87 -6.57 8.46 -12.97
CA PHE A 87 -6.57 8.31 -11.50
C PHE A 87 -7.60 7.30 -10.98
N GLU A 88 -8.73 7.12 -11.67
CA GLU A 88 -9.73 6.10 -11.33
C GLU A 88 -9.26 4.68 -11.65
N LEU A 89 -8.32 4.51 -12.59
CA LEU A 89 -7.86 3.21 -13.09
C LEU A 89 -6.59 2.71 -12.41
N VAL A 90 -5.73 3.63 -11.94
CA VAL A 90 -4.42 3.28 -11.38
C VAL A 90 -4.59 2.47 -10.11
N GLU A 91 -3.98 1.29 -10.12
CA GLU A 91 -3.93 0.38 -8.99
C GLU A 91 -2.54 -0.23 -8.87
N ILE A 92 -1.86 0.10 -7.78
CA ILE A 92 -0.53 -0.43 -7.44
C ILE A 92 -0.69 -1.49 -6.34
N PRO A 93 -0.26 -2.75 -6.57
CA PRO A 93 -0.30 -3.79 -5.56
C PRO A 93 0.48 -3.41 -4.30
N VAL A 94 -0.06 -3.70 -3.11
CA VAL A 94 0.60 -3.46 -1.82
C VAL A 94 1.97 -4.15 -1.74
N ALA A 95 2.13 -5.30 -2.38
CA ALA A 95 3.41 -6.01 -2.45
C ALA A 95 4.50 -5.19 -3.16
N ASP A 96 4.14 -4.48 -4.23
CA ASP A 96 5.07 -3.63 -4.98
C ASP A 96 5.45 -2.39 -4.16
N MET A 97 4.49 -1.82 -3.43
CA MET A 97 4.74 -0.70 -2.52
C MET A 97 5.64 -1.11 -1.34
N ASN A 98 5.49 -2.32 -0.81
CA ASN A 98 6.41 -2.87 0.19
C ASN A 98 7.82 -3.03 -0.39
N GLY A 99 7.93 -3.48 -1.65
CA GLY A 99 9.18 -3.64 -2.36
C GLY A 99 9.90 -2.31 -2.59
N GLU A 100 9.17 -1.27 -3.01
CA GLU A 100 9.71 0.09 -3.09
C GLU A 100 10.23 0.56 -1.72
N SER A 101 9.42 0.38 -0.67
CA SER A 101 9.77 0.87 0.67
C SER A 101 11.06 0.22 1.17
N LEU A 102 11.28 -1.06 0.81
CA LEU A 102 12.51 -1.77 1.12
C LEU A 102 13.72 -1.17 0.40
N ARG A 103 13.61 -0.84 -0.88
CA ARG A 103 14.71 -0.22 -1.65
C ARG A 103 15.10 1.14 -1.09
N ILE A 104 14.12 1.98 -0.74
CA ILE A 104 14.38 3.24 -0.02
C ILE A 104 15.12 2.93 1.29
N LYS A 105 14.64 1.97 2.07
CA LYS A 105 15.26 1.59 3.35
C LYS A 105 16.70 1.09 3.19
N GLU A 106 17.04 0.50 2.06
CA GLU A 106 18.37 -0.01 1.69
C GLU A 106 19.31 1.07 1.11
N GLY A 107 18.80 2.30 0.91
CA GLY A 107 19.60 3.47 0.56
C GLY A 107 19.35 4.03 -0.84
N GLU A 108 18.38 3.49 -1.59
CA GLU A 108 17.91 4.06 -2.85
C GLU A 108 16.82 5.13 -2.58
N ASP A 109 17.16 6.18 -1.83
CA ASP A 109 16.21 7.16 -1.26
C ASP A 109 16.27 8.55 -1.92
N LYS A 110 17.03 8.70 -3.00
CA LYS A 110 17.16 9.97 -3.73
C LYS A 110 16.05 10.14 -4.78
N PRO A 111 15.68 11.37 -5.16
CA PRO A 111 14.68 11.61 -6.20
C PRO A 111 14.94 10.86 -7.51
N GLU A 112 16.21 10.75 -7.92
CA GLU A 112 16.61 10.03 -9.14
C GLU A 112 16.38 8.52 -9.00
N ASP A 113 16.57 7.96 -7.81
CA ASP A 113 16.29 6.56 -7.51
C ASP A 113 14.78 6.30 -7.57
N ILE A 114 13.96 7.13 -6.92
CA ILE A 114 12.50 6.98 -6.93
C ILE A 114 11.95 7.07 -8.36
N LEU A 115 12.45 8.01 -9.17
CA LEU A 115 12.05 8.11 -10.57
C LEU A 115 12.43 6.85 -11.35
N ARG A 116 13.64 6.35 -11.15
CA ARG A 116 14.11 5.11 -11.78
C ARG A 116 13.26 3.91 -11.35
N HIS A 117 12.89 3.78 -10.08
CA HIS A 117 12.02 2.70 -9.60
C HIS A 117 10.63 2.75 -10.25
N ALA A 118 10.05 3.95 -10.38
CA ALA A 118 8.77 4.13 -11.04
C ALA A 118 8.83 3.71 -12.52
N GLN A 119 9.90 4.09 -13.23
CA GLN A 119 10.13 3.68 -14.62
C GLN A 119 10.34 2.17 -14.76
N GLU A 120 11.11 1.56 -13.86
CA GLU A 120 11.30 0.11 -13.80
C GLU A 120 9.95 -0.61 -13.55
N TRP A 121 9.13 -0.11 -12.63
CA TRP A 121 7.81 -0.66 -12.34
C TRP A 121 6.90 -0.60 -13.57
N VAL A 122 6.85 0.56 -14.26
CA VAL A 122 6.07 0.72 -15.50
C VAL A 122 6.55 -0.27 -16.56
N LYS A 123 7.87 -0.40 -16.78
CA LYS A 123 8.44 -1.33 -17.75
C LYS A 123 8.05 -2.78 -17.45
N ASN A 124 8.06 -3.18 -16.18
CA ASN A 124 7.69 -4.52 -15.75
C ASN A 124 6.16 -4.78 -15.79
N HIS A 125 5.35 -3.72 -15.85
CA HIS A 125 3.89 -3.78 -15.92
C HIS A 125 3.35 -3.10 -17.18
N GLN A 126 4.12 -3.08 -18.27
CA GLN A 126 3.87 -2.24 -19.43
C GLN A 126 2.47 -2.43 -20.01
N GLN A 127 2.01 -3.67 -20.17
CA GLN A 127 0.66 -3.97 -20.66
C GLN A 127 -0.44 -3.40 -19.75
N LYS A 128 -0.29 -3.53 -18.42
CA LYS A 128 -1.24 -2.98 -17.45
C LYS A 128 -1.26 -1.46 -17.54
N TYR A 129 -0.09 -0.84 -17.55
CA TYR A 129 0.07 0.61 -17.65
C TYR A 129 -0.51 1.18 -18.96
N ASP A 130 -0.22 0.54 -20.08
CA ASP A 130 -0.73 0.92 -21.39
C ASP A 130 -2.25 0.78 -21.46
N SER A 131 -2.82 -0.26 -20.85
CA SER A 131 -4.27 -0.44 -20.79
C SER A 131 -4.97 0.70 -20.05
N TRP A 132 -4.35 1.22 -18.99
CA TRP A 132 -4.86 2.39 -18.27
C TRP A 132 -4.80 3.65 -19.12
N LEU A 133 -3.71 3.87 -19.85
CA LEU A 133 -3.56 5.02 -20.74
C LEU A 133 -4.54 4.99 -21.91
N GLU A 134 -4.70 3.82 -22.55
CA GLU A 134 -5.65 3.64 -23.65
C GLU A 134 -7.07 3.95 -23.19
N THR A 135 -7.49 3.36 -22.06
CA THR A 135 -8.82 3.60 -21.48
C THR A 135 -8.99 5.05 -21.06
N ALA A 136 -7.97 5.68 -20.46
CA ALA A 136 -8.04 7.06 -20.02
C ALA A 136 -8.17 8.05 -21.18
N ARG A 137 -7.47 7.82 -22.30
CA ARG A 137 -7.53 8.69 -23.49
C ARG A 137 -8.91 8.73 -24.13
N GLN A 138 -9.69 7.66 -24.01
CA GLN A 138 -11.07 7.62 -24.52
C GLN A 138 -11.99 8.60 -23.80
N ALA A 139 -11.64 9.07 -22.59
CA ALA A 139 -12.43 10.07 -21.86
C ALA A 139 -12.32 11.50 -22.44
N ALA A 140 -11.47 11.73 -23.44
CA ALA A 140 -11.40 13.00 -24.18
C ALA A 140 -12.32 13.07 -25.39
N ASN A 141 -12.97 11.95 -25.77
CA ASN A 141 -13.85 11.86 -26.94
C ASN A 141 -15.31 12.07 -26.57
#